data_AF-A0A2V8HZ51-F1
#
_entry.id   AF-A0A2V8HZ51-F1
#
_cell.length_a   1.000
_cell.length_b   1.000
_cell.length_c   1.000
_cell.angle_alpha   90.00
_cell.angle_beta   90.00
_cell.angle_gamma   90.00
#
_symmetry.space_group_name_H-M   'P 1'
#
loop_
_entity.id
_entity.type
_entity.pdbx_description
1 polymer ?
#
loop_
_entity_poly.entity_id
_entity_poly.type
_entity_poly.pdbx_seq_one_letter_code
_entity_poly.pdbx_strand_id
1 'polypeptide(L)'
;MWSHMVKCDLMSRKVATVARKAAATERRIGIRELKSKLSQCVREVKMGATIVVTEHGKRVARLVPEADSLEERINTLRNAGSVQWSGRRLGVVKPAVRVRGKRTVSDIVVENRE
;
A
#
# COMPACT_ATOMS: atom_id res chain seq x y z
N MET A 1 13.16 40.12 -2.78
CA MET A 1 13.89 39.81 -1.54
C MET A 1 13.62 38.34 -1.20
N TRP A 2 14.38 37.43 -1.82
CA TRP A 2 14.34 35.97 -1.59
C TRP A 2 15.23 35.59 -0.41
N SER A 3 14.78 34.67 0.46
CA SER A 3 15.59 33.75 1.30
C SER A 3 14.65 33.11 2.33
N HIS A 4 14.37 31.80 2.42
CA HIS A 4 15.00 30.56 2.00
C HIS A 4 13.84 29.55 1.81
N MET A 5 13.57 28.98 0.63
CA MET A 5 14.22 27.82 0.01
C MET A 5 14.82 26.80 0.99
N VAL A 6 13.97 26.05 1.69
CA VAL A 6 14.34 24.75 2.24
C VAL A 6 14.22 23.71 1.12
N LYS A 7 15.30 23.56 0.36
CA LYS A 7 15.55 22.35 -0.44
C LYS A 7 15.77 21.20 0.55
N CYS A 8 14.74 20.40 0.80
CA CYS A 8 14.94 19.06 1.32
C CYS A 8 15.26 18.16 0.12
N ASP A 9 16.54 18.20 -0.26
CA ASP A 9 17.11 17.40 -1.33
C ASP A 9 17.60 16.09 -0.71
N LEU A 10 16.69 15.12 -0.52
CA LEU A 10 17.07 13.73 -0.36
C LEU A 10 15.90 12.81 -0.71
N MET A 11 16.16 11.91 -1.65
CA MET A 11 15.30 10.82 -2.12
C MET A 11 14.35 11.14 -3.29
N SER A 12 14.79 12.01 -4.19
CA SER A 12 14.55 11.77 -5.62
C SER A 12 15.48 10.63 -6.08
N ARG A 13 14.93 9.64 -6.80
CA ARG A 13 15.56 8.40 -7.34
C ARG A 13 15.65 7.21 -6.36
N LYS A 14 14.56 6.43 -6.31
CA LYS A 14 14.51 4.97 -6.52
C LYS A 14 13.16 4.43 -6.02
N VAL A 15 12.07 4.74 -6.72
CA VAL A 15 10.92 3.81 -6.77
C VAL A 15 11.12 2.90 -7.98
N ALA A 16 12.34 2.38 -8.12
CA ALA A 16 12.64 1.33 -9.07
C ALA A 16 12.46 0.02 -8.32
N THR A 17 11.34 -0.64 -8.62
CA THR A 17 11.25 -2.09 -8.64
C THR A 17 11.29 -2.78 -7.27
N VAL A 18 10.18 -2.75 -6.53
CA VAL A 18 9.78 -3.91 -5.72
C VAL A 18 8.83 -4.77 -6.56
N ALA A 19 9.32 -5.17 -7.74
CA ALA A 19 8.75 -6.26 -8.50
C ALA A 19 9.59 -7.50 -8.18
N ARG A 20 8.88 -8.62 -8.02
CA ARG A 20 9.34 -10.01 -7.95
C ARG A 20 9.53 -10.58 -6.54
N LYS A 21 8.40 -10.91 -5.91
CA LYS A 21 8.29 -12.28 -5.37
C LYS A 21 6.85 -12.80 -5.36
N ALA A 22 6.37 -13.11 -6.56
CA ALA A 22 5.57 -14.29 -6.89
C ALA A 22 5.37 -14.20 -8.40
N ALA A 23 5.81 -15.20 -9.16
CA ALA A 23 5.44 -15.32 -10.55
C ALA A 23 3.95 -15.73 -10.65
N ALA A 24 3.06 -14.88 -10.13
CA ALA A 24 1.65 -14.99 -10.41
C ALA A 24 1.47 -14.54 -11.86
N THR A 25 1.11 -15.46 -12.73
CA THR A 25 0.83 -15.22 -14.14
C THR A 25 -0.20 -14.09 -14.26
N GLU A 26 0.26 -12.89 -14.64
CA GLU A 26 -0.61 -11.75 -14.92
C GLU A 26 -1.21 -11.93 -16.31
N ARG A 27 -2.50 -12.29 -16.38
CA ARG A 27 -3.23 -12.45 -17.65
C ARG A 27 -4.00 -11.17 -17.98
N ARG A 28 -3.94 -10.72 -19.24
CA ARG A 28 -4.71 -9.56 -19.72
C ARG A 28 -5.86 -10.02 -20.60
N ILE A 29 -7.06 -9.52 -20.32
CA ILE A 29 -8.26 -9.80 -21.11
C ILE A 29 -9.04 -8.50 -21.39
N GLY A 30 -9.81 -8.48 -22.47
CA GLY A 30 -10.72 -7.38 -22.76
C GLY A 30 -12.01 -7.46 -21.94
N ILE A 31 -12.69 -6.33 -21.76
CA ILE A 31 -13.98 -6.26 -21.02
C ILE A 31 -15.06 -7.17 -21.64
N ARG A 32 -15.04 -7.35 -22.97
CA ARG A 32 -15.93 -8.27 -23.68
C ARG A 32 -15.62 -9.73 -23.38
N GLU A 33 -14.33 -10.10 -23.33
CA GLU A 33 -13.90 -11.45 -22.99
C GLU A 33 -14.25 -11.78 -21.53
N LEU A 34 -14.02 -10.83 -20.61
CA LEU A 34 -14.41 -10.97 -19.20
C LEU A 34 -15.91 -11.25 -19.06
N LYS A 35 -16.76 -10.51 -19.77
CA LYS A 35 -18.22 -10.73 -19.73
C LYS A 35 -18.61 -12.13 -20.21
N SER A 36 -17.93 -12.65 -21.24
CA SER A 36 -18.21 -13.98 -21.80
C SER A 36 -17.67 -15.15 -20.98
N LYS A 37 -16.56 -14.95 -20.25
CA LYS A 37 -15.81 -16.03 -19.57
C LYS A 37 -15.63 -15.77 -18.08
N LEU A 38 -16.54 -15.01 -17.45
CA LEU A 38 -16.41 -14.58 -16.06
C LEU A 38 -16.15 -15.74 -15.11
N SER A 39 -16.95 -16.81 -15.19
CA SER A 39 -16.81 -17.98 -14.31
C SER A 39 -15.48 -18.71 -14.47
N GLN A 40 -14.88 -18.67 -15.66
CA GLN A 40 -13.53 -19.22 -15.88
C GLN A 40 -12.48 -18.29 -15.27
N CYS A 41 -12.60 -16.98 -15.51
CA CYS A 41 -11.69 -15.98 -14.96
C CYS A 41 -11.65 -16.04 -13.43
N VAL A 42 -12.82 -16.17 -12.78
CA VAL A 42 -12.91 -16.31 -11.32
C VAL A 42 -12.22 -17.59 -10.82
N ARG A 43 -12.38 -18.72 -11.53
CA ARG A 43 -11.67 -19.97 -11.17
C ARG A 43 -10.17 -19.81 -11.25
N GLU A 44 -9.67 -19.16 -12.30
CA GLU A 44 -8.24 -18.87 -12.44
C GLU A 44 -7.74 -17.97 -11.30
N VAL A 45 -8.51 -16.95 -10.93
CA VAL A 45 -8.16 -16.04 -9.83
C VAL A 45 -8.15 -16.77 -8.48
N LYS A 46 -9.11 -17.68 -8.23
CA LYS A 46 -9.11 -18.54 -7.03
C LYS A 46 -7.89 -19.45 -6.94
N MET A 47 -7.31 -19.86 -8.06
CA MET A 47 -6.06 -20.62 -8.10
C MET A 47 -4.80 -19.74 -7.94
N GLY A 48 -4.97 -18.44 -7.66
CA GLY A 48 -3.87 -17.50 -7.44
C GLY A 48 -3.46 -16.69 -8.66
N ALA A 49 -4.21 -16.76 -9.78
CA ALA A 49 -3.94 -15.89 -10.92
C ALA A 49 -4.34 -14.44 -10.66
N THR A 50 -3.66 -13.50 -11.31
CA THR A 50 -4.09 -12.10 -11.36
C THR A 50 -4.53 -11.75 -12.78
N ILE A 51 -5.76 -11.26 -12.93
CA ILE A 51 -6.31 -10.91 -14.25
C ILE A 51 -6.47 -9.40 -14.35
N VAL A 52 -5.85 -8.80 -15.35
CA VAL A 52 -6.01 -7.37 -15.68
C VAL A 52 -7.04 -7.22 -16.79
N VAL A 53 -8.06 -6.42 -16.53
CA VAL A 53 -9.15 -6.14 -17.46
C VAL A 53 -8.83 -4.87 -18.22
N THR A 54 -9.00 -4.94 -19.54
CA THR A 54 -8.74 -3.83 -20.45
C THR A 54 -9.99 -3.42 -21.22
N GLU A 55 -10.11 -2.12 -21.47
CA GLU A 55 -11.11 -1.53 -22.36
C GLU A 55 -10.37 -0.69 -23.39
N HIS A 56 -10.59 -0.99 -24.67
CA HIS A 56 -9.86 -0.35 -25.79
C HIS A 56 -8.33 -0.34 -25.58
N GLY A 57 -7.76 -1.43 -25.05
CA GLY A 57 -6.32 -1.58 -24.80
C GLY A 57 -5.81 -0.85 -23.55
N LYS A 58 -6.64 -0.05 -22.87
CA LYS A 58 -6.30 0.61 -21.60
C LYS A 58 -6.69 -0.28 -20.43
N ARG A 59 -5.85 -0.36 -19.39
CA ARG A 59 -6.16 -1.11 -18.17
C ARG A 59 -7.22 -0.35 -17.38
N VAL A 60 -8.32 -1.03 -17.02
CA VAL A 60 -9.45 -0.41 -16.30
C VAL A 60 -9.75 -1.09 -14.96
N ALA A 61 -9.47 -2.39 -14.83
CA ALA A 61 -9.69 -3.12 -13.58
C ALA A 61 -8.72 -4.29 -13.41
N ARG A 62 -8.71 -4.89 -12.23
CA ARG A 62 -7.94 -6.09 -11.91
C ARG A 62 -8.72 -7.00 -10.99
N LEU A 63 -8.78 -8.28 -11.32
CA LEU A 63 -9.28 -9.32 -10.44
C LEU A 63 -8.07 -9.97 -9.76
N VAL A 64 -8.10 -9.96 -8.44
CA VAL A 64 -7.10 -10.56 -7.56
C VAL A 64 -7.80 -11.57 -6.64
N PRO A 65 -7.12 -12.61 -6.17
CA PRO A 65 -7.67 -13.50 -5.17
C PRO A 65 -8.07 -12.68 -3.94
N GLU A 66 -9.21 -13.04 -3.35
CA GLU A 66 -9.58 -12.52 -2.05
C GLU A 66 -8.59 -13.06 -1.01
N ALA A 67 -8.22 -12.22 -0.05
CA ALA A 67 -7.31 -12.60 1.01
C ALA A 67 -8.09 -13.29 2.13
N ASP A 68 -7.92 -14.61 2.26
CA ASP A 68 -8.65 -15.44 3.23
C ASP A 68 -8.15 -15.19 4.66
N SER A 69 -6.89 -14.77 4.83
CA SER A 69 -6.28 -14.49 6.12
C SER A 69 -5.99 -13.01 6.37
N LEU A 70 -5.93 -12.62 7.64
CA LEU A 70 -5.48 -11.28 8.05
C LEU A 70 -4.09 -10.96 7.50
N GLU A 71 -3.22 -11.96 7.47
CA GLU A 71 -1.84 -11.83 7.01
C GLU A 71 -1.78 -11.53 5.50
N GLU A 72 -2.60 -12.21 4.70
CA GLU A 72 -2.79 -11.92 3.27
C GLU A 72 -3.44 -10.57 3.01
N ARG A 73 -4.37 -10.13 3.87
CA ARG A 73 -4.97 -8.78 3.79
C ARG A 73 -3.92 -7.71 4.03
N ILE A 74 -3.09 -7.88 5.06
CA ILE A 74 -1.96 -6.99 5.33
C ILE A 74 -0.97 -7.00 4.16
N ASN A 75 -0.67 -8.18 3.60
CA ASN A 75 0.18 -8.29 2.41
C ASN A 75 -0.42 -7.56 1.19
N THR A 76 -1.73 -7.67 0.97
CA THR A 76 -2.44 -6.94 -0.08
C THR A 76 -2.34 -5.42 0.12
N LEU A 77 -2.56 -4.94 1.34
CA LEU A 77 -2.41 -3.52 1.68
C LEU A 77 -0.97 -3.03 1.52
N ARG A 78 0.01 -3.88 1.83
CA ARG A 78 1.44 -3.59 1.63
C ARG A 78 1.78 -3.52 0.14
N ASN A 79 1.26 -4.44 -0.67
CA ASN A 79 1.43 -4.46 -2.13
C ASN A 79 0.74 -3.28 -2.82
N ALA A 80 -0.39 -2.81 -2.26
CA ALA A 80 -1.08 -1.59 -2.71
C ALA A 80 -0.33 -0.31 -2.31
N GLY A 81 0.69 -0.39 -1.45
CA GLY A 81 1.42 0.76 -0.92
C GLY A 81 0.68 1.54 0.17
N SER A 82 -0.51 1.07 0.59
CA SER A 82 -1.34 1.72 1.60
C SER A 82 -0.82 1.51 3.03
N VAL A 83 -0.01 0.47 3.25
CA VAL A 83 0.58 0.16 4.55
C VAL A 83 2.08 -0.11 4.39
N GLN A 84 2.89 0.52 5.22
CA GLN A 84 4.29 0.18 5.41
C GLN A 84 4.52 -0.21 6.86
N TRP A 85 4.74 -1.50 7.08
CA TRP A 85 5.18 -2.01 8.38
C TRP A 85 6.26 -3.06 8.16
N SER A 86 7.35 -2.94 8.90
CA SER A 86 8.51 -3.83 8.83
C SER A 86 8.26 -5.23 9.43
N GLY A 87 7.06 -5.49 9.96
CA GLY A 87 6.70 -6.75 10.65
C GLY A 87 7.42 -6.96 11.98
N ARG A 88 8.38 -6.09 12.31
CA ARG A 88 9.07 -6.10 13.59
C ARG A 88 8.26 -5.34 14.62
N ARG A 89 8.27 -5.83 15.86
CA ARG A 89 7.84 -5.04 17.02
C ARG A 89 8.62 -3.72 16.97
N LEU A 90 7.88 -2.61 17.06
CA LEU A 90 8.49 -1.29 17.22
C LEU A 90 9.39 -1.36 18.46
N GLY A 91 10.69 -1.18 18.26
CA GLY A 91 11.61 -1.08 19.37
C GLY A 91 11.20 0.08 20.28
N VAL A 92 11.49 -0.02 21.56
CA VAL A 92 11.31 1.11 22.48
C VAL A 92 12.22 2.23 21.99
N VAL A 93 11.63 3.26 21.39
CA VAL A 93 12.37 4.43 20.92
C VAL A 93 12.65 5.28 22.14
N LYS A 94 13.93 5.51 22.45
CA LYS A 94 14.30 6.51 23.45
C LYS A 94 13.80 7.87 22.96
N PRO A 95 13.07 8.64 23.79
CA PRO A 95 12.54 9.92 23.35
C PRO A 95 13.69 10.83 22.89
N ALA A 96 13.55 11.37 21.67
CA ALA A 96 14.57 12.21 21.05
C ALA A 96 14.84 13.49 21.86
N VAL A 97 13.86 13.94 22.63
CA VAL A 97 13.91 15.16 23.45
C VAL A 97 13.17 14.90 24.76
N ARG A 98 13.71 15.44 25.86
CA ARG A 98 12.99 15.56 27.13
C ARG A 98 12.24 16.89 27.15
N VAL A 99 10.99 16.86 27.59
CA VAL A 99 10.17 18.07 27.74
C VAL A 99 10.87 19.03 28.69
N ARG A 100 11.06 20.29 28.27
CA ARG A 100 11.59 21.37 29.11
C ARG A 100 10.42 22.18 29.64
N GLY A 101 9.89 21.79 30.78
CA GLY A 101 8.74 22.45 31.41
C GLY A 101 7.91 21.50 32.27
N LYS A 102 6.99 22.07 33.05
CA LYS A 102 6.09 21.30 33.94
C LYS A 102 4.88 20.70 33.21
N ARG A 103 4.57 21.16 32.00
CA ARG A 103 3.39 20.74 31.23
C ARG A 103 3.81 20.22 29.86
N THR A 104 3.16 19.14 29.44
CA THR A 104 3.33 18.51 28.14
C THR A 104 2.22 18.95 27.19
N VAL A 105 2.44 18.78 25.88
CA VAL A 105 1.38 18.98 24.88
C VAL A 105 0.22 18.02 25.14
N SER A 106 0.50 16.83 25.66
CA SER A 106 -0.53 15.87 26.07
C SER A 106 -1.43 16.44 27.16
N ASP A 107 -0.88 17.11 28.18
CA ASP A 107 -1.67 17.72 29.26
C ASP A 107 -2.62 18.80 28.71
N ILE A 108 -2.12 19.64 27.79
CA ILE A 108 -2.92 20.69 27.13
C ILE A 108 -4.04 20.08 26.28
N VAL A 109 -3.77 19.00 25.54
CA VAL A 109 -4.79 18.32 24.72
C VAL A 109 -5.86 17.64 25.58
N VAL A 110 -5.49 17.13 26.76
CA VAL A 110 -6.45 16.54 27.72
C VAL A 110 -7.35 17.62 28.30
N GLU A 111 -6.79 18.77 28.70
CA GLU A 111 -7.55 19.90 29.24
C GLU A 111 -8.58 20.48 28.23
N ASN A 112 -8.30 20.44 26.93
CA ASN A 112 -9.18 20.98 25.88
C ASN A 112 -10.27 20.00 25.38
N ARG A 113 -10.32 18.78 25.92
CA ARG A 113 -11.36 17.78 25.56
C ARG A 113 -12.60 17.84 26.45
N GLU A 114 -12.54 18.59 27.55
CA GLU A 114 -13.69 18.91 28.41
C GLU A 114 -14.30 20.27 28.03
#